data_AF-A0A6J4X3F1-F1
#
_entry.id   AF-A0A6J4X3F1-F1
#
_cell.length_a   1.000
_cell.length_b   1.000
_cell.length_c   1.000
_cell.angle_alpha   90.00
_cell.angle_beta   90.00
_cell.angle_gamma   90.00
#
_symmetry.space_group_name_H-M   'P 1'
#
loop_
_entity.id
_entity.type
_entity.pdbx_description
1 polymer ?
#
loop_
_entity_poly.entity_id
_entity_poly.type
_entity_poly.pdbx_seq_one_letter_code
_entity_poly.pdbx_strand_id
1 'polypeptide(L)' 'MATVTVKNIPDELYDRLKSVAEINRRSINSEIIMCIENAVISRPINLDEVIENTRQLRQLTAGHLISDEEFNQAKADGRL' A
#
# COMPACT_ATOMS: atom_id res chain seq x y z
N MET A 1 -5.86 20.46 16.32
CA MET A 1 -5.64 19.07 15.87
C MET A 1 -6.86 18.26 16.29
N ALA A 2 -7.42 17.46 15.39
CA ALA A 2 -8.51 16.56 15.77
C ALA A 2 -7.90 15.36 16.49
N THR A 3 -8.43 15.04 17.67
CA THR A 3 -8.05 13.87 18.44
C THR A 3 -9.26 12.96 18.54
N VAL A 4 -9.06 11.68 18.22
CA VAL A 4 -10.10 10.64 18.35
C VAL A 4 -9.61 9.62 19.35
N THR A 5 -10.43 9.31 20.35
CA THR A 5 -10.16 8.23 21.31
C THR A 5 -11.09 7.07 20.99
N VAL A 6 -10.51 5.93 20.66
CA VAL A 6 -11.26 4.67 20.47
C VAL A 6 -11.18 3.90 21.78
N LYS A 7 -12.34 3.60 22.37
CA LYS A 7 -12.45 2.79 23.60
C LYS A 7 -13.01 1.42 23.27
N ASN A 8 -12.75 0.44 24.13
CA ASN A 8 -13.25 -0.93 24.02
C ASN A 8 -12.84 -1.63 22.72
N ILE A 9 -11.59 -1.46 22.29
CA ILE A 9 -11.03 -2.26 21.20
C ILE A 9 -10.88 -3.69 21.71
N PRO A 10 -11.45 -4.72 21.04
CA PRO A 10 -11.22 -6.11 21.39
C PRO A 10 -9.72 -6.44 21.38
N ASP A 11 -9.25 -7.20 22.37
CA ASP A 11 -7.82 -7.51 22.50
C ASP A 11 -7.24 -8.15 21.23
N GLU A 12 -7.98 -9.09 20.62
CA GLU A 12 -7.62 -9.72 19.35
C GLU A 12 -7.44 -8.70 18.21
N LEU A 13 -8.30 -7.67 18.16
CA LEU A 13 -8.21 -6.62 17.14
C LEU A 13 -6.99 -5.72 17.40
N TYR A 14 -6.71 -5.41 18.67
CA TYR A 14 -5.54 -4.63 19.04
C TYR A 14 -4.24 -5.37 18.70
N ASP A 15 -4.16 -6.67 18.99
CA ASP A 15 -3.00 -7.50 18.67
C ASP A 15 -2.76 -7.56 17.16
N ARG A 16 -3.83 -7.77 16.37
CA ARG A 16 -3.73 -7.73 14.91
C ARG A 16 -3.21 -6.39 14.41
N LEU A 17 -3.72 -5.29 14.97
CA LEU A 17 -3.30 -3.94 14.58
C LEU A 17 -1.85 -3.66 14.93
N LYS A 18 -1.37 -4.18 16.08
CA LYS A 18 0.04 -4.13 16.47
C LYS A 18 0.93 -4.91 15.50
N SER A 19 0.54 -6.13 15.12
CA SER A 19 1.30 -6.93 14.16
C SER A 19 1.42 -6.23 12.81
N VAL A 20 0.34 -5.63 12.30
CA VAL A 20 0.35 -4.89 11.03
C VAL A 20 1.22 -3.64 11.14
N ALA A 21 1.14 -2.90 12.25
CA ALA A 21 1.99 -1.73 12.49
C ALA A 21 3.49 -2.09 12.50
N GLU A 22 3.87 -3.21 13.12
CA GLU A 22 5.25 -3.72 13.12
C GLU A 22 5.73 -4.09 11.71
N ILE A 23 4.89 -4.79 10.93
CA ILE A 23 5.20 -5.14 9.53
C ILE A 23 5.42 -3.88 8.69
N ASN A 24 4.55 -2.88 8.85
CA ASN A 24 4.62 -1.62 8.12
C ASN A 24 5.69 -0.66 8.66
N ARG A 25 6.40 -1.02 9.75
CA ARG A 25 7.36 -0.18 10.48
C ARG A 25 6.78 1.19 10.89
N ARG A 26 5.53 1.18 11.36
CA ARG A 26 4.77 2.37 11.76
C ARG A 26 4.36 2.28 13.23
N SER A 27 4.08 3.44 13.84
CA SER A 27 3.44 3.46 15.15
C SER A 27 1.99 2.98 15.04
N ILE A 28 1.42 2.45 16.13
CA ILE A 28 0.00 2.07 16.21
C ILE A 28 -0.90 3.24 15.84
N ASN A 29 -0.58 4.46 16.28
CA ASN A 29 -1.35 5.64 15.95
C ASN A 29 -1.34 5.93 14.43
N SER A 30 -0.18 5.82 13.80
CA SER A 30 -0.03 5.99 12.34
C SER A 30 -0.77 4.90 11.57
N GLU A 31 -0.78 3.67 12.08
CA GLU A 31 -1.54 2.56 11.49
C GLU A 31 -3.05 2.80 11.58
N ILE A 32 -3.55 3.25 12.74
CA ILE A 32 -4.97 3.62 12.92
C ILE A 32 -5.38 4.73 11.95
N ILE A 33 -4.54 5.76 11.79
CA ILE A 33 -4.79 6.83 10.82
C ILE A 33 -4.87 6.26 9.40
N MET A 34 -3.93 5.39 9.01
CA MET A 34 -3.98 4.75 7.69
C MET A 34 -5.22 3.87 7.52
N CYS A 35 -5.65 3.12 8.54
CA CYS A 35 -6.89 2.34 8.47
C CYS A 35 -8.12 3.24 8.26
N ILE A 36 -8.18 4.38 8.95
CA ILE A 36 -9.25 5.38 8.79
C ILE A 36 -9.18 6.01 7.40
N GLU A 37 -7.99 6.42 6.96
CA GLU A 37 -7.77 6.95 5.62
C GLU A 37 -8.23 5.93 4.57
N ASN A 38 -7.80 4.68 4.62
CA ASN A 38 -8.23 3.65 3.68
C ASN A 38 -9.74 3.43 3.71
N ALA A 39 -10.37 3.43 4.89
CA ALA A 39 -11.82 3.25 5.02
C ALA A 39 -12.63 4.46 4.49
N VAL A 40 -12.14 5.68 4.68
CA VAL A 40 -12.81 6.93 4.27
C VAL A 40 -12.48 7.31 2.83
N ILE A 41 -11.26 6.99 2.37
CA ILE A 41 -10.78 7.12 0.98
C ILE A 41 -11.30 5.96 0.12
N SER A 42 -11.90 4.92 0.70
CA SER A 42 -12.84 4.02 0.01
C SER A 42 -14.12 4.74 -0.46
N ARG A 43 -13.99 6.01 -0.89
CA ARG A 43 -14.75 6.54 -2.01
C ARG A 43 -14.48 5.64 -3.22
N PRO A 44 -15.49 5.39 -4.06
CA PRO A 44 -15.39 4.46 -5.17
C PRO A 44 -14.10 4.74 -5.92
N ILE A 45 -13.29 3.70 -6.13
CA ILE A 45 -12.14 3.75 -7.03
C ILE A 45 -12.63 4.47 -8.28
N ASN A 46 -12.13 5.68 -8.50
CA ASN A 46 -12.47 6.40 -9.71
C ASN A 46 -11.77 5.66 -10.84
N LEU A 47 -12.52 4.77 -11.50
CA LEU A 47 -12.04 3.93 -12.58
C LEU A 47 -11.30 4.75 -13.63
N ASP A 48 -11.79 5.96 -13.91
CA ASP A 48 -11.17 6.87 -14.87
C ASP A 48 -9.78 7.34 -14.39
N GLU A 49 -9.64 7.66 -13.10
CA GLU A 49 -8.36 8.05 -12.49
C GLU A 49 -7.35 6.90 -12.45
N VAL A 50 -7.81 5.68 -12.17
CA VAL A 50 -6.95 4.49 -12.20
C VAL A 50 -6.50 4.15 -13.61
N ILE A 51 -7.40 4.23 -14.59
CA ILE A 51 -7.08 4.01 -16.00
C ILE A 51 -6.08 5.06 -16.47
N GLU A 52 -6.26 6.33 -16.10
CA GLU A 52 -5.38 7.41 -16.51
C GLU A 52 -3.99 7.29 -15.87
N ASN A 53 -3.91 6.99 -14.58
CA ASN A 53 -2.64 6.69 -13.92
C ASN A 53 -1.93 5.49 -14.56
N THR A 54 -2.67 4.44 -14.92
CA THR A 54 -2.11 3.27 -15.60
C THR A 54 -1.58 3.63 -16.99
N ARG A 55 -2.29 4.48 -17.73
CA ARG A 55 -1.85 4.97 -19.05
C ARG A 55 -0.56 5.78 -18.93
N GLN A 56 -0.48 6.69 -17.95
CA GLN A 56 0.73 7.49 -17.69
C GLN A 56 1.91 6.58 -17.32
N LEU A 57 1.71 5.63 -16.41
CA LEU A 57 2.77 4.70 -16.01
C LEU A 57 3.29 3.87 -17.20
N ARG A 58 2.39 3.42 -18.09
CA ARG A 58 2.77 2.70 -19.31
C ARG A 58 3.53 3.56 -20.30
N GLN A 59 3.25 4.86 -20.39
CA GLN A 59 4.01 5.78 -21.25
C GLN A 59 5.44 5.96 -20.74
N LEU A 60 5.64 6.02 -19.42
CA LEU A 60 6.97 6.14 -18.81
C LEU A 60 7.86 4.93 -19.13
N THR A 61 7.27 3.74 -19.27
CA THR A 61 8.00 2.49 -19.55
C THR A 61 7.89 2.01 -21.00
N ALA A 62 7.17 2.74 -21.87
CA ALA A 62 6.93 2.35 -23.27
C ALA A 62 8.22 2.17 -24.09
N GLY A 63 9.30 2.90 -23.73
CA GLY A 63 10.61 2.78 -24.38
C GLY A 63 11.50 1.67 -23.81
N HIS A 64 11.09 1.02 -22.72
CA HIS A 64 11.90 0.03 -21.99
C HIS A 64 11.03 -1.19 -21.66
N LEU A 65 10.57 -1.87 -22.69
CA LEU A 65 9.88 -3.14 -22.54
C LEU A 65 10.91 -4.20 -22.13
N ILE A 66 10.71 -4.77 -20.94
CA ILE A 66 11.51 -5.90 -20.46
C ILE A 66 10.77 -7.19 -20.79
N SER A 67 11.48 -8.16 -21.36
CA SER A 67 10.97 -9.52 -21.52
C SER A 67 11.01 -10.28 -20.20
N ASP A 68 10.21 -11.35 -20.10
CA ASP A 68 10.24 -12.24 -18.94
C ASP A 68 11.63 -12.87 -18.73
N GLU A 69 12.35 -13.14 -19.82
CA GLU A 69 13.73 -13.66 -19.77
C GLU A 69 14.69 -12.64 -19.15
N GLU A 70 14.68 -11.39 -19.62
CA GLU A 70 15.53 -10.32 -19.07
C GLU A 70 15.21 -10.03 -17.60
N PHE A 71 13.93 -10.05 -17.22
CA PHE A 71 13.52 -9.85 -15.84
C PHE A 71 14.01 -10.98 -14.91
N ASN A 72 13.92 -12.23 -15.38
CA ASN A 72 14.41 -13.38 -14.62
C ASN A 72 15.93 -13.39 -14.50
N GLN A 73 16.65 -12.99 -15.56
CA GLN A 73 18.10 -12.84 -15.51
C GLN A 73 18.52 -11.77 -14.50
N ALA A 74 17.89 -10.58 -14.54
CA ALA A 74 18.18 -9.50 -13.58
C ALA A 74 17.93 -9.92 -12.11
N LYS A 75 16.90 -10.75 -11.86
CA LYS A 75 16.63 -11.34 -10.53
C LYS A 75 17.66 -12.37 -10.10
N ALA A 76 18.27 -13.10 -11.03
CA ALA A 76 19.32 -14.06 -10.74
C ALA A 76 20.64 -13.34 -10.43
N ASP A 77 20.99 -12.32 -11.21
CA ASP A 77 22.22 -11.54 -11.06
C ASP A 77 22.26 -10.78 -9.72
N GLY A 78 21.13 -10.28 -9.24
CA GLY A 78 21.04 -9.56 -7.96
C GLY A 78 21.01 -10.44 -6.70
N ARG A 79 21.06 -11.78 -6.84
CA ARG A 79 21.10 -12.73 -5.72
C ARG A 79 22.50 -13.28 -5.40
N LEU A 80 23.51 -12.86 -6.17
CA LEU A 80 24.92 -13.17 -5.92
C LEU A 80 25.48 -12.43 -4.71
#